data_AF-A8XD18-F1
#
_entry.id   AF-A8XD18-F1
#
_cell.length_a   1.000
_cell.length_b   1.000
_cell.length_c   1.000
_cell.angle_alpha   90.00
_cell.angle_beta   90.00
_cell.angle_gamma   90.00
#
_symmetry.space_group_name_H-M   'P 1'
#
loop_
_entity.id
_entity.type
_entity.pdbx_description
1 polymer ?
#
loop_
_entity_poly.entity_id
_entity_poly.type
_entity_poly.pdbx_seq_one_letter_code
_entity_poly.pdbx_strand_id
1 'polypeptide(L)'
;MSTTAYCEPNFMIITYGEPIKYTSYTTFATDSWDDCVKKCRILSSCVMQTFQLAHLSEFPVNCKLYDVNKVFQLKKLPPSQELLVAFKVVTNICPAIAENPPTFGNQSNYGVASNNMANYTYEISYGALPVCPDGWTMFSRPTTKWCILVIGNPDTMLNYPEAQSYCESLNLTVTGLETTEERDFIAIAGVDNLGPDYPQFAGFWVSGMRKSECYADG
;
A
#
# COMPACT_ATOMS: atom_id res chain seq x y z
N MET A 1 30.39 2.63 -4.62
CA MET A 1 28.98 2.99 -4.79
C MET A 1 28.24 2.33 -3.64
N SER A 2 27.85 3.09 -2.61
CA SER A 2 27.18 2.55 -1.43
C SER A 2 25.68 2.80 -1.59
N THR A 3 24.91 1.72 -1.65
CA THR A 3 23.46 1.75 -1.72
C THR A 3 22.92 1.42 -0.33
N THR A 4 22.14 2.33 0.24
CA THR A 4 21.57 2.19 1.60
C THR A 4 20.17 1.56 1.51
N ALA A 5 19.86 0.59 2.38
CA ALA A 5 18.57 -0.10 2.44
C ALA A 5 17.90 0.11 3.80
N TYR A 6 16.58 0.37 3.80
CA TYR A 6 15.74 0.47 5.00
C TYR A 6 14.76 -0.72 5.01
N CYS A 7 14.80 -1.59 6.03
CA CYS A 7 14.01 -2.84 6.09
C CYS A 7 12.87 -2.77 7.15
N GLU A 8 11.75 -3.46 6.89
CA GLU A 8 10.48 -3.65 7.67
C GLU A 8 9.27 -2.73 7.34
N PRO A 9 8.13 -3.21 6.75
CA PRO A 9 7.83 -4.47 6.05
C PRO A 9 8.05 -4.42 4.53
N ASN A 10 8.38 -3.24 3.99
CA ASN A 10 8.78 -3.04 2.60
C ASN A 10 10.20 -2.48 2.58
N PHE A 11 10.97 -2.76 1.53
CA PHE A 11 12.31 -2.21 1.39
C PHE A 11 12.39 -1.18 0.26
N MET A 12 13.19 -0.13 0.48
CA MET A 12 13.44 0.91 -0.50
C MET A 12 14.86 0.80 -1.06
N ILE A 13 15.00 0.74 -2.39
CA ILE A 13 16.29 0.80 -3.09
C ILE A 13 16.52 2.21 -3.60
N ILE A 14 17.69 2.77 -3.33
CA ILE A 14 18.06 4.12 -3.77
C ILE A 14 19.05 4.05 -4.94
N THR A 15 18.82 4.86 -5.98
CA THR A 15 19.73 5.04 -7.13
C THR A 15 19.63 6.46 -7.67
N TYR A 16 20.53 6.84 -8.58
CA TYR A 16 20.40 8.08 -9.35
C TYR A 16 19.50 7.86 -10.57
N GLY A 17 18.53 8.74 -10.77
CA GLY A 17 17.55 8.59 -11.84
C GLY A 17 16.50 9.70 -11.89
N GLU A 18 15.71 9.71 -12.96
CA GLU A 18 14.52 10.56 -13.10
C GLU A 18 13.34 9.80 -13.73
N PRO A 19 12.09 10.09 -13.33
CA PRO A 19 10.90 9.59 -14.01
C PRO A 19 10.71 10.33 -15.33
N ILE A 20 10.61 9.59 -16.43
CA ILE A 20 10.42 10.17 -17.78
C ILE A 20 9.00 9.96 -18.32
N LYS A 21 8.26 8.98 -17.79
CA LYS A 21 6.85 8.72 -18.13
C LYS A 21 6.06 8.53 -16.85
N TYR A 22 5.20 9.48 -16.52
CA TYR A 22 4.34 9.47 -15.34
C TYR A 22 3.10 10.35 -15.58
N THR A 23 2.03 10.13 -14.81
CA THR A 23 0.78 10.92 -14.89
C THR A 23 0.66 11.95 -13.78
N SER A 24 1.06 11.60 -12.56
CA SER A 24 0.97 12.50 -11.40
C SER A 24 1.92 12.08 -10.29
N TYR A 25 2.16 12.99 -9.35
CA TYR A 25 2.88 12.75 -8.11
C TYR A 25 2.23 13.58 -7.01
N THR A 26 2.43 13.18 -5.76
CA THR A 26 2.14 14.02 -4.59
C THR A 26 3.43 14.58 -4.03
N THR A 27 3.38 15.77 -3.43
CA THR A 27 4.54 16.38 -2.76
C THR A 27 4.43 16.13 -1.27
N PHE A 28 5.55 15.74 -0.64
CA PHE A 28 5.65 15.58 0.81
C PHE A 28 6.81 16.40 1.33
N ALA A 29 6.50 17.31 2.26
CA ALA A 29 7.44 18.17 2.94
C ALA A 29 7.87 17.50 4.26
N THR A 30 9.17 17.48 4.53
CA THR A 30 9.73 16.85 5.72
C THR A 30 11.11 17.44 6.05
N ASP A 31 11.71 16.96 7.14
CA ASP A 31 12.95 17.51 7.66
C ASP A 31 14.18 16.79 7.09
N SER A 32 13.99 15.60 6.51
CA SER A 32 15.09 14.78 6.00
C SER A 32 14.70 13.91 4.80
N TRP A 33 15.67 13.61 3.95
CA TRP A 33 15.53 12.61 2.90
C TRP A 33 15.09 11.24 3.46
N ASP A 34 15.61 10.85 4.61
CA ASP A 34 15.27 9.60 5.28
C ASP A 34 13.77 9.51 5.60
N ASP A 35 13.16 10.62 6.02
CA ASP A 35 11.74 10.66 6.32
C ASP A 35 10.88 10.61 5.04
N CYS A 36 11.36 11.15 3.93
CA CYS A 36 10.74 10.89 2.62
C CYS A 36 10.75 9.39 2.31
N VAL A 37 11.93 8.75 2.39
CA VAL A 37 12.08 7.31 2.11
C VAL A 37 11.14 6.50 2.99
N LYS A 38 11.08 6.80 4.30
CA LYS A 38 10.15 6.16 5.25
C LYS A 38 8.69 6.38 4.87
N LYS A 39 8.32 7.59 4.47
CA LYS A 39 6.93 7.92 4.09
C LYS A 39 6.46 7.08 2.90
N CYS A 40 7.26 7.01 1.84
CA CYS A 40 6.91 6.15 0.71
C CYS A 40 6.86 4.67 1.14
N ARG A 41 7.81 4.23 1.97
CA ARG A 41 7.88 2.84 2.46
C ARG A 41 6.60 2.37 3.15
N ILE A 42 5.99 3.22 3.97
CA ILE A 42 4.78 2.87 4.74
C ILE A 42 3.47 3.01 3.96
N LEU A 43 3.41 3.92 2.97
CA LEU A 43 2.20 4.13 2.17
C LEU A 43 1.97 2.96 1.22
N SER A 44 0.87 2.22 1.35
CA SER A 44 0.57 1.05 0.51
C SER A 44 0.56 1.38 -1.00
N SER A 45 0.16 2.59 -1.39
CA SER A 45 0.09 3.04 -2.78
C SER A 45 1.42 3.53 -3.33
N CYS A 46 2.38 3.96 -2.50
CA CYS A 46 3.62 4.57 -2.98
C CYS A 46 4.60 3.51 -3.46
N VAL A 47 5.10 3.66 -4.70
CA VAL A 47 6.05 2.72 -5.32
C VAL A 47 7.39 3.33 -5.60
N MET A 48 7.44 4.65 -5.67
CA MET A 48 8.64 5.36 -5.99
C MET A 48 8.59 6.75 -5.37
N GLN A 49 9.75 7.27 -5.01
CA GLN A 49 9.90 8.69 -4.72
C GLN A 49 11.14 9.27 -5.38
N THR A 50 11.17 10.59 -5.52
CA THR A 50 12.35 11.30 -6.02
C THR A 50 12.72 12.46 -5.11
N PHE A 51 14.01 12.78 -5.13
CA PHE A 51 14.58 13.88 -4.37
C PHE A 51 15.84 14.43 -5.05
N GLN A 52 15.99 15.75 -5.05
CA GLN A 52 17.17 16.44 -5.58
C GLN A 52 18.13 16.76 -4.43
N LEU A 53 19.35 16.20 -4.45
CA LEU A 53 20.34 16.44 -3.40
C LEU A 53 20.73 17.91 -3.26
N ALA A 54 20.68 18.69 -4.34
CA ALA A 54 20.90 20.13 -4.30
C ALA A 54 19.92 20.88 -3.37
N HIS A 55 18.75 20.29 -3.08
CA HIS A 55 17.75 20.86 -2.18
C HIS A 55 17.90 20.38 -0.73
N LEU A 56 18.99 19.67 -0.37
CA LEU A 56 19.24 19.27 1.02
C LEU A 56 19.39 20.45 1.98
N SER A 57 19.74 21.63 1.46
CA SER A 57 19.82 22.88 2.23
C SER A 57 18.50 23.66 2.27
N GLU A 58 17.48 23.23 1.52
CA GLU A 58 16.15 23.84 1.52
C GLU A 58 15.30 23.20 2.62
N PHE A 59 14.69 24.02 3.47
CA PHE A 59 13.82 23.56 4.55
C PHE A 59 12.41 24.17 4.39
N PRO A 60 11.34 23.35 4.33
CA PRO A 60 11.35 21.89 4.43
C PRO A 60 11.86 21.22 3.15
N VAL A 61 12.41 20.01 3.30
CA VAL A 61 12.81 19.14 2.20
C VAL A 61 11.56 18.63 1.50
N ASN A 62 11.43 18.87 0.20
CA ASN A 62 10.27 18.44 -0.59
C ASN A 62 10.62 17.24 -1.47
N CYS A 63 9.92 16.13 -1.25
CA CYS A 63 10.05 14.93 -2.06
C CYS A 63 8.79 14.67 -2.88
N LYS A 64 8.96 14.10 -4.08
CA LYS A 64 7.85 13.70 -4.94
C LYS A 64 7.58 12.23 -4.75
N LEU A 65 6.36 11.88 -4.34
CA LEU A 65 5.89 10.51 -4.14
C LEU A 65 5.04 10.11 -5.35
N TYR A 66 5.31 8.93 -5.89
CA TYR A 66 4.62 8.38 -7.04
C TYR A 66 3.91 7.11 -6.61
N ASP A 67 2.60 7.14 -6.76
CA ASP A 67 1.75 5.99 -6.51
C ASP A 67 1.78 5.00 -7.68
N VAL A 68 1.31 3.79 -7.41
CA VAL A 68 1.15 2.75 -8.43
C VAL A 68 0.31 3.28 -9.58
N ASN A 69 0.62 2.85 -10.81
CA ASN A 69 -0.03 3.32 -12.04
C ASN A 69 0.10 4.83 -12.28
N LYS A 70 0.98 5.53 -11.54
CA LYS A 70 1.28 6.94 -11.79
C LYS A 70 2.65 7.17 -12.39
N VAL A 71 3.58 6.22 -12.30
CA VAL A 71 4.88 6.24 -13.00
C VAL A 71 5.04 5.00 -13.86
N PHE A 72 5.70 5.08 -15.01
CA PHE A 72 5.78 3.97 -15.97
C PHE A 72 7.16 3.80 -16.58
N GLN A 73 7.97 4.85 -16.63
CA GLN A 73 9.35 4.75 -17.11
C GLN A 73 10.24 5.69 -16.31
N LEU A 74 11.46 5.21 -16.05
CA LEU A 74 12.51 6.01 -15.47
C LEU A 74 13.78 5.92 -16.30
N LYS A 75 14.61 6.94 -16.21
CA LYS A 75 15.93 7.00 -16.83
C LYS A 75 16.98 6.98 -15.74
N LYS A 76 17.97 6.10 -15.88
CA LYS A 76 19.15 6.12 -15.01
C LYS A 76 19.93 7.39 -15.27
N LEU A 77 20.34 8.05 -14.20
CA LEU A 77 21.19 9.23 -14.28
C LEU A 77 22.58 8.93 -13.70
N PRO A 78 23.64 9.62 -14.18
CA PRO A 78 24.92 9.60 -13.52
C PRO A 78 24.84 10.33 -12.17
N PRO A 79 25.70 9.99 -11.18
CA PRO A 79 25.72 10.66 -9.88
C PRO A 79 25.88 12.18 -9.96
N SER A 80 26.52 12.70 -11.01
CA SER A 80 26.73 14.13 -11.23
C SER A 80 25.44 14.94 -11.43
N GLN A 81 24.29 14.30 -11.67
CA GLN A 81 23.00 15.00 -11.77
C GLN A 81 22.25 15.10 -10.44
N GLU A 82 22.75 14.45 -9.39
CA GLU A 82 22.30 14.64 -8.01
C GLU A 82 20.81 14.36 -7.74
N LEU A 83 20.11 13.74 -8.69
CA LEU A 83 18.71 13.35 -8.53
C LEU A 83 18.61 11.89 -8.11
N LEU A 84 18.12 11.68 -6.90
CA LEU A 84 17.88 10.37 -6.31
C LEU A 84 16.46 9.90 -6.60
N VAL A 85 16.34 8.60 -6.80
CA VAL A 85 15.08 7.87 -6.85
C VAL A 85 15.16 6.73 -5.85
N ALA A 86 14.11 6.57 -5.05
CA ALA A 86 13.94 5.40 -4.20
C ALA A 86 12.74 4.58 -4.64
N PHE A 87 12.93 3.27 -4.85
CA PHE A 87 11.91 2.33 -5.32
C PHE A 87 11.49 1.38 -4.22
N LYS A 88 10.19 1.14 -4.10
CA LYS A 88 9.65 0.13 -3.19
C LYS A 88 9.69 -1.26 -3.82
N VAL A 89 10.27 -2.20 -3.10
CA VAL A 89 10.29 -3.62 -3.46
C VAL A 89 9.55 -4.43 -2.40
N VAL A 90 8.74 -5.39 -2.86
CA VAL A 90 7.90 -6.26 -2.03
C VAL A 90 8.62 -7.59 -1.87
N THR A 91 9.35 -7.74 -0.78
CA THR A 91 10.10 -8.97 -0.47
C THR A 91 10.05 -9.24 1.02
N ASN A 92 9.97 -10.52 1.39
CA ASN A 92 10.11 -10.99 2.78
C ASN A 92 11.59 -11.15 3.18
N ILE A 93 12.54 -10.93 2.26
CA ILE A 93 13.97 -11.11 2.45
C ILE A 93 14.69 -9.79 2.10
N CYS A 94 15.34 -9.20 3.09
CA CYS A 94 16.19 -8.00 2.95
C CYS A 94 17.52 -8.42 2.29
N PRO A 95 17.84 -7.97 1.06
CA PRO A 95 19.08 -8.37 0.41
C PRO A 95 20.30 -7.79 1.14
N ALA A 96 21.25 -8.65 1.52
CA ALA A 96 22.47 -8.27 2.25
C ALA A 96 23.41 -7.35 1.45
N ILE A 97 23.21 -7.28 0.14
CA ILE A 97 23.90 -6.41 -0.79
C ILE A 97 22.81 -5.77 -1.64
N ALA A 98 22.69 -4.45 -1.60
CA ALA A 98 21.80 -3.74 -2.49
C ALA A 98 22.35 -3.85 -3.92
N GLU A 99 21.83 -4.83 -4.66
CA GLU A 99 22.17 -5.04 -6.06
C GLU A 99 21.81 -3.83 -6.92
N ASN A 100 22.56 -3.63 -8.00
CA ASN A 100 22.27 -2.56 -8.95
C ASN A 100 20.89 -2.82 -9.61
N PRO A 101 19.99 -1.82 -9.66
CA PRO A 101 18.78 -1.91 -10.46
C PRO A 101 19.12 -2.30 -11.92
N PRO A 102 18.47 -3.31 -12.53
CA PRO A 102 17.19 -3.91 -12.13
C PRO A 102 17.27 -5.38 -11.65
N THR A 103 18.45 -5.93 -11.31
CA THR A 103 18.54 -7.38 -11.03
C THR A 103 17.87 -7.78 -9.71
N PHE A 104 17.62 -6.81 -8.82
CA PHE A 104 16.76 -6.88 -7.63
C PHE A 104 16.81 -8.20 -6.82
N GLY A 105 17.92 -8.94 -6.83
CA GLY A 105 18.01 -10.26 -6.21
C GLY A 105 16.89 -11.23 -6.61
N ASN A 106 16.36 -11.11 -7.83
CA ASN A 106 15.17 -11.83 -8.32
C ASN A 106 13.86 -11.61 -7.52
N GLN A 107 13.76 -10.53 -6.74
CA GLN A 107 12.58 -10.22 -5.93
C GLN A 107 11.52 -9.44 -6.71
N SER A 108 10.26 -9.61 -6.32
CA SER A 108 9.12 -8.89 -6.88
C SER A 108 9.13 -7.44 -6.42
N ASN A 109 9.32 -6.51 -7.34
CA ASN A 109 8.94 -5.11 -7.10
C ASN A 109 7.44 -4.93 -7.37
N TYR A 110 6.87 -3.80 -6.94
CA TYR A 110 5.47 -3.49 -7.25
C TYR A 110 5.21 -3.44 -8.77
N GLY A 111 6.25 -3.32 -9.60
CA GLY A 111 6.14 -3.58 -11.04
C GLY A 111 7.46 -3.90 -11.72
N VAL A 112 7.50 -4.88 -12.61
CA VAL A 112 8.70 -5.42 -13.27
C VAL A 112 9.46 -4.33 -14.03
N ALA A 113 10.79 -4.27 -13.82
CA ALA A 113 11.68 -3.40 -14.59
C ALA A 113 12.32 -4.16 -15.77
N SER A 114 11.99 -3.80 -17.01
CA SER A 114 12.69 -4.32 -18.19
C SER A 114 13.83 -3.39 -18.61
N ASN A 115 14.98 -3.96 -18.98
CA ASN A 115 16.13 -3.22 -19.49
C ASN A 115 16.16 -3.26 -21.03
N ASN A 116 15.70 -2.20 -21.69
CA ASN A 116 15.92 -2.09 -23.14
C ASN A 116 17.33 -1.54 -23.42
N MET A 117 18.17 -2.38 -24.03
CA MET A 117 19.54 -2.07 -24.43
C MET A 117 19.57 -0.97 -25.51
N ALA A 118 19.82 0.28 -25.09
CA ALA A 118 20.49 1.30 -25.90
C ALA A 118 20.89 2.52 -25.05
N ASN A 119 20.05 2.92 -24.10
CA ASN A 119 20.28 4.03 -23.16
C ASN A 119 19.46 3.76 -21.90
N TYR A 120 20.12 3.48 -20.76
CA TYR A 120 19.59 2.99 -19.47
C TYR A 120 18.22 3.53 -19.04
N THR A 121 17.16 3.08 -19.70
CA THR A 121 15.76 3.42 -19.44
C THR A 121 15.12 2.14 -18.93
N TYR A 122 14.43 2.26 -17.81
CA TYR A 122 13.71 1.15 -17.20
C TYR A 122 12.21 1.38 -17.39
N GLU A 123 11.53 0.39 -17.93
CA GLU A 123 10.07 0.40 -17.99
C GLU A 123 9.52 -0.29 -16.76
N ILE A 124 8.56 0.35 -16.09
CA ILE A 124 7.91 -0.17 -14.89
C ILE A 124 6.53 -0.69 -15.32
N SER A 125 6.32 -2.00 -15.18
CA SER A 125 5.02 -2.64 -15.43
C SER A 125 4.46 -3.25 -14.16
N TYR A 126 3.32 -2.76 -13.69
CA TYR A 126 2.75 -3.23 -12.42
C TYR A 126 2.09 -4.61 -12.58
N GLY A 127 2.33 -5.49 -11.62
CA GLY A 127 1.44 -6.63 -11.40
C GLY A 127 0.04 -6.13 -11.03
N ALA A 128 -1.00 -6.93 -11.26
CA ALA A 128 -2.34 -6.58 -10.80
C ALA A 128 -2.31 -6.33 -9.29
N LEU A 129 -2.49 -5.08 -8.90
CA LEU A 129 -2.57 -4.73 -7.49
C LEU A 129 -3.90 -5.23 -6.93
N PRO A 130 -3.92 -5.79 -5.71
CA PRO A 130 -5.12 -5.73 -4.91
C PRO A 130 -5.35 -4.24 -4.61
N VAL A 131 -6.31 -3.63 -5.29
CA VAL A 131 -6.88 -2.32 -4.92
C VAL A 131 -8.29 -2.60 -4.46
N CYS A 132 -8.70 -1.98 -3.36
CA CYS A 132 -10.09 -2.09 -2.95
C CYS A 132 -10.98 -1.27 -3.89
N PRO A 133 -12.21 -1.72 -4.18
CA PRO A 133 -13.16 -0.90 -4.94
C PRO A 133 -13.44 0.43 -4.23
N ASP A 134 -14.02 1.40 -4.94
CA ASP A 134 -14.37 2.69 -4.35
C ASP A 134 -15.30 2.53 -3.14
N GLY A 135 -14.99 3.24 -2.05
CA GLY A 135 -15.72 3.15 -0.78
C GLY A 135 -15.24 2.04 0.17
N TRP A 136 -14.31 1.18 -0.26
CA TRP A 136 -13.76 0.10 0.56
C TRP A 136 -12.43 0.50 1.20
N THR A 137 -12.20 0.02 2.41
CA THR A 137 -10.95 0.23 3.14
C THR A 137 -10.07 -1.02 3.09
N MET A 138 -8.80 -0.86 2.73
CA MET A 138 -7.83 -1.96 2.65
C MET A 138 -7.17 -2.23 4.00
N PHE A 139 -7.14 -3.50 4.37
CA PHE A 139 -6.40 -4.06 5.49
C PHE A 139 -5.35 -5.05 5.01
N SER A 140 -4.29 -5.20 5.79
CA SER A 140 -3.23 -6.16 5.54
C SER A 140 -3.32 -7.28 6.56
N ARG A 141 -3.75 -8.47 6.13
CA ARG A 141 -3.71 -9.70 6.93
C ARG A 141 -2.37 -10.42 6.70
N PRO A 142 -1.94 -11.30 7.61
CA PRO A 142 -0.74 -12.11 7.45
C PRO A 142 -0.70 -12.88 6.12
N THR A 143 -1.85 -13.33 5.62
CA THR A 143 -1.95 -14.18 4.43
C THR A 143 -2.44 -13.46 3.17
N THR A 144 -3.11 -12.31 3.30
CA THR A 144 -3.74 -11.63 2.16
C THR A 144 -3.99 -10.15 2.39
N LYS A 145 -4.22 -9.39 1.32
CA LYS A 145 -4.88 -8.08 1.43
C LYS A 145 -6.38 -8.28 1.48
N TRP A 146 -7.04 -7.51 2.33
CA TRP A 146 -8.47 -7.69 2.60
C TRP A 146 -9.19 -6.35 2.57
N CYS A 147 -10.28 -6.27 1.83
CA CYS A 147 -11.06 -5.04 1.69
C CYS A 147 -12.31 -5.16 2.56
N ILE A 148 -12.59 -4.14 3.37
CA ILE A 148 -13.77 -4.08 4.23
C ILE A 148 -14.60 -2.86 3.87
N LEU A 149 -15.90 -3.07 3.73
CA LEU A 149 -16.95 -2.05 3.63
C LEU A 149 -18.01 -2.37 4.69
N VAL A 150 -18.45 -1.35 5.44
CA VAL A 150 -19.54 -1.48 6.42
C VAL A 150 -20.83 -1.06 5.76
N ILE A 151 -21.79 -1.99 5.67
CA ILE A 151 -23.09 -1.77 5.02
C ILE A 151 -24.20 -1.93 6.05
N GLY A 152 -25.07 -0.94 6.14
CA GLY A 152 -26.23 -0.92 7.04
C GLY A 152 -26.61 0.51 7.41
N ASN A 153 -27.80 0.68 7.95
CA ASN A 153 -28.36 1.94 8.41
C ASN A 153 -29.38 1.66 9.54
N PRO A 154 -29.90 2.70 10.23
CA PRO A 154 -30.84 2.51 11.35
C PRO A 154 -32.13 1.77 11.01
N ASP A 155 -32.56 1.84 9.76
CA ASP A 155 -33.82 1.24 9.29
C ASP A 155 -33.65 -0.23 8.85
N THR A 156 -32.41 -0.74 8.87
CA THR A 156 -32.08 -2.10 8.42
C THR A 156 -31.94 -3.04 9.62
N MET A 157 -32.82 -4.04 9.69
CA MET A 157 -32.77 -5.08 10.71
C MET A 157 -32.68 -6.45 10.03
N LEU A 158 -31.49 -7.04 10.04
CA LEU A 158 -31.23 -8.37 9.50
C LEU A 158 -30.78 -9.30 10.62
N ASN A 159 -31.11 -10.59 10.52
CA ASN A 159 -30.38 -11.64 11.24
C ASN A 159 -29.09 -12.02 10.47
N TYR A 160 -28.22 -12.83 11.07
CA TYR A 160 -26.94 -13.19 10.44
C TYR A 160 -27.11 -13.89 9.07
N PRO A 161 -27.97 -14.92 8.90
CA PRO A 161 -28.23 -15.49 7.58
C PRO A 161 -28.68 -14.47 6.53
N GLU A 162 -29.56 -13.55 6.89
CA GLU A 162 -30.02 -12.48 6.00
C GLU A 162 -28.89 -11.52 5.62
N ALA A 163 -28.04 -11.14 6.58
CA ALA A 163 -26.87 -10.31 6.32
C ALA A 163 -25.87 -11.01 5.37
N GLN A 164 -25.66 -12.32 5.56
CA GLN A 164 -24.84 -13.13 4.67
C GLN A 164 -25.43 -13.17 3.26
N SER A 165 -26.72 -13.49 3.12
CA SER A 165 -27.40 -13.50 1.82
C SER A 165 -27.41 -12.12 1.14
N TYR A 166 -27.52 -11.04 1.93
CA TYR A 166 -27.43 -9.68 1.41
C TYR A 166 -26.03 -9.39 0.86
N CYS A 167 -24.96 -9.71 1.60
CA CYS A 167 -23.59 -9.58 1.10
C CYS A 167 -23.37 -10.44 -0.16
N GLU A 168 -23.84 -11.68 -0.17
CA GLU A 168 -23.72 -12.59 -1.33
C GLU A 168 -24.42 -12.04 -2.57
N SER A 169 -25.56 -11.38 -2.42
CA SER A 169 -26.27 -10.71 -3.53
C SER A 169 -25.46 -9.60 -4.20
N LEU A 170 -24.46 -9.05 -3.50
CA LEU A 170 -23.51 -8.05 -3.98
C LEU A 170 -22.17 -8.67 -4.44
N ASN A 171 -22.08 -10.01 -4.53
CA ASN A 171 -20.84 -10.77 -4.72
C ASN A 171 -19.80 -10.54 -3.61
N LEU A 172 -20.27 -10.31 -2.37
CA LEU A 172 -19.47 -10.09 -1.17
C LEU A 172 -19.70 -11.21 -0.16
N THR A 173 -19.01 -11.16 0.97
CA THR A 173 -19.24 -12.04 2.12
C THR A 173 -19.13 -11.26 3.41
N VAL A 174 -19.82 -11.70 4.47
CA VAL A 174 -19.66 -11.09 5.80
C VAL A 174 -18.25 -11.39 6.29
N THR A 175 -17.51 -10.34 6.66
CA THR A 175 -16.11 -10.46 7.03
C THR A 175 -15.94 -10.89 8.48
N GLY A 176 -14.97 -11.78 8.75
CA GLY A 176 -14.40 -11.93 10.08
C GLY A 176 -13.38 -10.83 10.38
N LEU A 177 -12.93 -10.74 11.63
CA LEU A 177 -11.93 -9.76 12.06
C LEU A 177 -10.64 -10.49 12.47
N GLU A 178 -9.51 -9.99 11.99
CA GLU A 178 -8.19 -10.55 12.28
C GLU A 178 -7.32 -9.60 13.11
N THR A 179 -7.56 -8.28 13.04
CA THR A 179 -6.76 -7.28 13.77
C THR A 179 -7.61 -6.28 14.56
N THR A 180 -6.96 -5.59 15.51
CA THR A 180 -7.58 -4.50 16.28
C THR A 180 -7.94 -3.31 15.41
N GLU A 181 -7.17 -3.03 14.36
CA GLU A 181 -7.45 -1.95 13.41
C GLU A 181 -8.72 -2.24 12.59
N GLU A 182 -8.94 -3.49 12.17
CA GLU A 182 -10.17 -3.91 11.51
C GLU A 182 -11.39 -3.72 12.41
N ARG A 183 -11.27 -4.12 13.70
CA ARG A 183 -12.33 -3.92 14.70
C ARG A 183 -12.66 -2.45 14.90
N ASP A 184 -11.66 -1.61 15.11
CA ASP A 184 -11.86 -0.20 15.42
C ASP A 184 -12.44 0.56 14.23
N PHE A 185 -12.00 0.24 13.01
CA PHE A 185 -12.58 0.77 11.79
C PHE A 185 -14.08 0.45 11.68
N ILE A 186 -14.46 -0.82 11.86
CA ILE A 186 -15.87 -1.22 11.74
C ILE A 186 -16.72 -0.58 12.83
N ALA A 187 -16.21 -0.46 14.05
CA ALA A 187 -16.93 0.19 15.15
C ALA A 187 -17.21 1.67 14.82
N ILE A 188 -16.21 2.41 14.32
CA ILE A 188 -16.37 3.82 13.94
C ILE A 188 -17.33 3.95 12.75
N ALA A 189 -17.07 3.23 11.66
CA ALA A 189 -17.90 3.28 10.46
C ALA A 189 -19.34 2.82 10.72
N GLY A 190 -19.54 1.87 11.64
CA GLY A 190 -20.86 1.42 12.07
C GLY A 190 -21.63 2.52 12.80
N VAL A 191 -20.99 3.22 13.75
CA VAL A 191 -21.60 4.36 14.44
C VAL A 191 -21.94 5.47 13.45
N ASP A 192 -21.05 5.78 12.51
CA ASP A 192 -21.29 6.78 11.47
C ASP A 192 -22.49 6.42 10.59
N ASN A 193 -22.59 5.15 10.18
CA ASN A 193 -23.71 4.64 9.38
C ASN A 193 -25.05 4.68 10.14
N LEU A 194 -25.02 4.48 11.46
CA LEU A 194 -26.23 4.51 12.29
C LEU A 194 -26.66 5.93 12.69
N GLY A 195 -25.74 6.90 12.65
CA GLY A 195 -26.03 8.29 13.02
C GLY A 195 -26.25 8.49 14.53
N PRO A 196 -26.55 9.73 14.96
CA PRO A 196 -26.52 10.12 16.38
C PRO A 196 -27.65 9.52 17.23
N ASP A 197 -28.77 9.14 16.62
CA ASP A 197 -29.99 8.69 17.30
C ASP A 197 -30.19 7.17 17.19
N TYR A 198 -29.09 6.42 17.06
CA TYR A 198 -29.18 4.99 16.80
C TYR A 198 -29.85 4.22 17.96
N PRO A 199 -30.64 3.18 17.66
CA PRO A 199 -31.35 2.41 18.68
C PRO A 199 -30.39 1.84 19.73
N GLN A 200 -30.78 1.85 21.00
CA GLN A 200 -30.07 1.12 22.04
C GLN A 200 -29.98 -0.35 21.59
N PHE A 201 -28.77 -0.91 21.56
CA PHE A 201 -28.44 -2.27 21.07
C PHE A 201 -28.36 -2.45 19.54
N ALA A 202 -28.27 -1.38 18.74
CA ALA A 202 -27.90 -1.52 17.33
C ALA A 202 -26.49 -2.11 17.18
N GLY A 203 -26.28 -2.90 16.13
CA GLY A 203 -25.01 -3.56 15.87
C GLY A 203 -24.91 -4.04 14.42
N PHE A 204 -23.69 -4.37 14.02
CA PHE A 204 -23.38 -4.91 12.70
C PHE A 204 -22.94 -6.36 12.82
N TRP A 205 -23.39 -7.19 11.88
CA TRP A 205 -22.96 -8.58 11.81
C TRP A 205 -21.53 -8.67 11.29
N VAL A 206 -20.70 -9.39 12.04
CA VAL A 206 -19.36 -9.84 11.61
C VAL A 206 -19.34 -11.37 11.61
N SER A 207 -18.52 -11.95 10.75
CA SER A 207 -18.39 -13.39 10.69
C SER A 207 -17.59 -13.89 11.88
N GLY A 208 -18.18 -14.81 12.62
CA GLY A 208 -17.57 -15.48 13.77
C GLY A 208 -17.94 -16.96 13.85
N MET A 209 -18.56 -17.50 12.78
CA MET A 209 -18.87 -18.92 12.72
C MET A 209 -17.57 -19.71 12.68
N ARG A 210 -17.30 -20.44 13.77
CA ARG A 210 -16.17 -21.36 13.82
C ARG A 210 -16.29 -22.36 12.69
N LYS A 211 -15.25 -22.45 11.87
CA LYS A 211 -15.15 -23.53 10.89
C LYS A 211 -14.97 -24.85 11.62
N SER A 212 -15.35 -25.96 10.98
CA SER A 212 -15.24 -27.30 11.57
C SER A 212 -13.83 -27.64 12.03
N GLU A 213 -12.83 -27.11 11.32
CA GLU A 213 -11.42 -27.32 11.60
C GLU A 213 -10.97 -26.59 12.89
N CYS A 214 -11.75 -25.62 13.37
CA CYS A 214 -11.45 -24.81 14.55
C CYS A 214 -12.24 -25.23 15.80
N TYR A 215 -12.88 -26.40 15.78
CA TYR A 215 -13.61 -26.92 16.95
C TYR A 215 -12.69 -27.55 18.01
N ALA A 216 -11.47 -27.95 17.64
CA ALA A 216 -10.54 -28.64 18.54
C ALA A 216 -9.70 -27.71 19.42
N ASP A 217 -9.62 -26.42 19.10
CA ASP A 217 -8.82 -25.42 19.85
C ASP A 217 -9.62 -24.75 20.98
N GLY A 218 -10.56 -25.50 21.60
CA GLY A 218 -11.45 -25.04 22.66
C GLY A 218 -10.92 -25.33 24.05
#